data_AF-A0AA88QMV1-F1
#
_entry.id   AF-A0AA88QMV1-F1
#
_cell.length_a   1.000
_cell.length_b   1.000
_cell.length_c   1.000
_cell.angle_alpha   90.00
_cell.angle_beta   90.00
_cell.angle_gamma   90.00
#
_symmetry.space_group_name_H-M   'P 1'
#
loop_
_entity.id
_entity.type
_entity.pdbx_description
1 polymer ?
#
loop_
_entity_poly.entity_id
_entity_poly.type
_entity_poly.pdbx_seq_one_letter_code
_entity_poly.pdbx_strand_id
1 'polypeptide(L)'
;MDLIKWVCLTFTLFMFLPTSICSKSVLNEGLAEIPLNFLNSARRPEILEWMVGIRRTMHENPELGFEEFETSKLIRAELDKLGIPYKHPVAVTGVVGFIGTGKPPFVAIRADMDALAMQEGVEWEHKSKIPGKMHGCGHDAHVAMLLGAAKMLQEYRDDLQ
;
A
#
# COMPACT_ATOMS: atom_id res chain seq x y z
N MET A 1 -56.09 -31.36 56.56
CA MET A 1 -55.04 -32.40 56.39
C MET A 1 -53.78 -31.62 56.12
N ASP A 2 -53.17 -31.25 57.24
CA ASP A 2 -52.30 -30.10 57.38
C ASP A 2 -50.85 -30.56 57.46
N LEU A 3 -50.06 -29.94 56.58
CA LEU A 3 -48.70 -29.46 56.77
C LEU A 3 -47.94 -29.99 58.02
N ILE A 4 -47.20 -31.08 57.82
CA ILE A 4 -46.17 -31.54 58.75
C ILE A 4 -44.81 -30.99 58.30
N LYS A 5 -44.16 -30.27 59.23
CA LYS A 5 -42.76 -29.84 59.22
C LYS A 5 -41.83 -31.05 59.03
N TRP A 6 -40.62 -30.85 58.51
CA TRP A 6 -39.33 -31.24 59.11
C TRP A 6 -38.21 -31.15 58.06
N VAL A 7 -37.13 -30.51 58.50
CA VAL A 7 -35.88 -30.16 57.81
C VAL A 7 -35.09 -31.41 57.41
N CYS A 8 -34.45 -31.43 56.23
CA CYS A 8 -33.12 -32.06 56.05
C CYS A 8 -32.49 -31.74 54.68
N LEU A 9 -31.58 -30.77 54.71
CA LEU A 9 -30.24 -30.80 54.10
C LEU A 9 -30.06 -31.57 52.78
N THR A 10 -30.13 -30.88 51.64
CA THR A 10 -29.31 -31.22 50.47
C THR A 10 -28.53 -29.99 50.01
N PHE A 11 -27.23 -30.09 50.23
CA PHE A 11 -26.20 -29.14 49.85
C PHE A 11 -26.12 -29.13 48.32
N THR A 12 -26.80 -28.20 47.66
CA THR A 12 -26.62 -28.01 46.21
C THR A 12 -25.62 -26.89 46.02
N LEU A 13 -24.37 -27.30 45.82
CA LEU A 13 -23.25 -26.46 45.42
C LEU A 13 -23.62 -25.74 44.12
N PHE A 14 -24.09 -24.50 44.21
CA PHE A 14 -24.18 -23.60 43.06
C PHE A 14 -22.74 -23.21 42.71
N MET A 15 -22.08 -24.03 41.88
CA MET A 15 -20.93 -23.56 41.11
C MET A 15 -21.42 -22.45 40.19
N PHE A 16 -21.34 -21.20 40.67
CA PHE A 16 -21.19 -20.07 39.79
C PHE A 16 -19.87 -20.27 39.05
N LEU A 17 -19.92 -20.88 37.87
CA LEU A 17 -18.89 -20.60 36.88
C LEU A 17 -18.98 -19.09 36.61
N PRO A 18 -17.91 -18.31 36.80
CA PRO A 18 -17.83 -17.05 36.11
C PRO A 18 -17.77 -17.42 34.64
N THR A 19 -18.86 -17.18 33.89
CA THR A 19 -18.71 -16.95 32.46
C THR A 19 -17.83 -15.72 32.35
N SER A 20 -16.52 -15.97 32.29
CA SER A 20 -15.56 -15.02 31.80
C SER A 20 -15.93 -14.80 30.34
N ILE A 21 -16.87 -13.89 30.10
CA ILE A 21 -16.99 -13.20 28.82
C ILE A 21 -15.75 -12.33 28.75
N CYS A 22 -14.63 -12.98 28.42
CA CYS A 22 -13.40 -12.34 28.04
C CYS A 22 -13.64 -11.75 26.65
N SER A 23 -14.23 -10.56 26.61
CA SER A 23 -14.45 -9.75 25.41
C SER A 23 -13.13 -9.18 24.86
N LYS A 24 -12.06 -9.98 24.79
CA LYS A 24 -10.72 -9.50 24.39
C LYS A 24 -10.09 -10.21 23.19
N SER A 25 -10.74 -11.19 22.56
CA SER A 25 -10.16 -11.87 21.38
C SER A 25 -10.67 -11.36 20.03
N VAL A 26 -11.89 -10.83 19.93
CA VAL A 26 -12.51 -10.54 18.61
C VAL A 26 -11.95 -9.30 17.91
N LEU A 27 -11.41 -8.32 18.66
CA LEU A 27 -10.87 -7.09 18.06
C LEU A 27 -9.43 -7.22 17.55
N ASN A 28 -8.67 -8.23 18.01
CA ASN A 28 -7.23 -8.31 17.75
C ASN A 28 -6.88 -9.17 16.53
N GLU A 29 -7.77 -10.07 16.09
CA GLU A 29 -7.56 -10.90 14.90
C GLU A 29 -7.72 -10.07 13.61
N GLY A 30 -8.78 -9.26 13.49
CA GLY A 30 -9.05 -8.48 12.27
C GLY A 30 -8.07 -7.34 11.96
N LEU A 31 -7.44 -6.74 12.97
CA LEU A 31 -6.47 -5.65 12.79
C LEU A 31 -5.11 -6.14 12.29
N ALA A 32 -4.71 -7.37 12.61
CA ALA A 32 -3.49 -7.99 12.09
C ALA A 32 -3.70 -8.60 10.69
N GLU A 33 -4.94 -9.00 10.38
CA GLU A 33 -5.31 -9.55 9.07
C GLU A 33 -5.24 -8.51 7.95
N ILE A 34 -5.63 -7.26 8.19
CA ILE A 34 -5.61 -6.21 7.15
C ILE A 34 -4.19 -5.97 6.61
N PRO A 35 -3.16 -5.70 7.46
CA PRO A 35 -1.78 -5.55 6.98
C PRO A 35 -1.26 -6.80 6.26
N LEU A 36 -1.62 -7.99 6.76
CA LEU A 36 -1.16 -9.25 6.16
C LEU A 36 -1.78 -9.47 4.78
N ASN A 37 -3.06 -9.16 4.61
CA ASN A 37 -3.76 -9.25 3.34
C ASN A 37 -3.19 -8.28 2.31
N PHE A 38 -2.91 -7.03 2.70
CA PHE A 38 -2.23 -6.07 1.84
C PHE A 38 -0.83 -6.55 1.44
N LEU A 39 -0.04 -7.05 2.40
CA LEU A 39 1.29 -7.56 2.10
C LEU A 39 1.26 -8.77 1.16
N ASN A 40 0.29 -9.68 1.33
CA ASN A 40 0.10 -10.82 0.45
C ASN A 40 -0.34 -10.37 -0.96
N SER A 41 -1.27 -9.41 -1.04
CA SER A 41 -1.70 -8.81 -2.31
C SER A 41 -0.55 -8.14 -3.05
N ALA A 42 0.30 -7.37 -2.34
CA ALA A 42 1.49 -6.72 -2.89
C ALA A 42 2.54 -7.71 -3.41
N ARG A 43 2.59 -8.91 -2.82
CA ARG A 43 3.50 -10.00 -3.20
C ARG A 43 2.96 -10.89 -4.33
N ARG A 44 1.72 -10.67 -4.80
CA ARG A 44 1.19 -11.40 -5.95
C ARG A 44 2.16 -11.24 -7.13
N PRO A 45 2.55 -12.33 -7.83
CA PRO A 45 3.51 -12.25 -8.93
C PRO A 45 3.13 -11.20 -9.98
N GLU A 46 1.85 -11.06 -10.31
CA GLU A 46 1.38 -10.05 -11.26
C GLU A 46 1.75 -8.62 -10.85
N ILE A 47 1.53 -8.24 -9.59
CA ILE A 47 1.87 -6.88 -9.11
C ILE A 47 3.38 -6.73 -8.99
N LEU A 48 4.06 -7.74 -8.44
CA LEU A 48 5.50 -7.69 -8.23
C LEU A 48 6.25 -7.55 -9.55
N GLU A 49 5.95 -8.37 -10.54
CA GLU A 49 6.60 -8.33 -11.86
C GLU A 49 6.27 -7.02 -12.60
N TRP A 50 5.05 -6.50 -12.47
CA TRP A 50 4.70 -5.18 -13.02
C TRP A 50 5.49 -4.04 -12.36
N MET A 51 5.61 -4.01 -11.03
CA MET A 51 6.42 -3.02 -10.31
C MET A 51 7.90 -3.13 -10.67
N VAL A 52 8.43 -4.36 -10.77
CA VAL A 52 9.80 -4.62 -11.21
C VAL A 52 10.02 -4.12 -12.63
N GLY A 53 9.05 -4.34 -13.52
CA GLY A 53 9.05 -3.81 -14.89
C GLY A 53 9.15 -2.29 -14.92
N ILE A 54 8.27 -1.58 -14.20
CA ILE A 54 8.30 -0.11 -14.10
C ILE A 54 9.66 0.37 -13.56
N ARG A 55 10.12 -0.21 -12.44
CA ARG A 55 11.39 0.16 -11.83
C ARG A 55 12.55 0.00 -12.81
N ARG A 56 12.61 -1.12 -13.55
CA ARG A 56 13.66 -1.39 -14.54
C ARG A 56 13.56 -0.43 -15.73
N THR A 57 12.36 -0.15 -16.24
CA THR A 57 12.16 0.84 -17.31
C THR A 57 12.67 2.22 -16.90
N MET A 58 12.39 2.67 -15.68
CA MET A 58 12.92 3.92 -15.15
C MET A 58 14.43 3.87 -14.94
N HIS A 59 14.96 2.79 -14.36
CA HIS A 59 16.39 2.63 -14.10
C HIS A 59 17.24 2.70 -15.38
N GLU A 60 16.73 2.11 -16.47
CA GLU A 60 17.38 2.14 -17.78
C GLU A 60 17.34 3.53 -18.44
N ASN A 61 16.39 4.40 -18.07
CA ASN A 61 16.15 5.71 -18.70
C ASN A 61 16.10 6.86 -17.66
N PRO A 62 17.17 7.08 -16.88
CA PRO A 62 17.18 8.09 -15.83
C PRO A 62 17.16 9.52 -16.40
N GLU A 63 16.33 10.37 -15.84
CA GLU A 63 16.19 11.79 -16.19
C GLU A 63 16.54 12.68 -14.98
N LEU A 64 17.05 13.89 -15.21
CA LEU A 64 17.46 14.80 -14.12
C LEU A 64 16.27 15.60 -13.60
N GLY A 65 16.46 16.24 -12.44
CA GLY A 65 15.51 17.17 -11.86
C GLY A 65 14.96 18.18 -12.87
N PHE A 66 13.63 18.24 -12.98
CA PHE A 66 12.85 19.07 -13.93
C PHE A 66 12.98 18.69 -15.42
N GLU A 67 13.66 17.59 -15.74
CA GLU A 67 13.80 17.03 -17.09
C GLU A 67 13.12 15.66 -17.24
N GLU A 68 12.33 15.22 -16.25
CA GLU A 68 11.73 13.88 -16.14
C GLU A 68 10.50 13.69 -17.04
N PHE A 69 10.61 14.03 -18.32
CA PHE A 69 9.49 14.04 -19.26
C PHE A 69 8.99 12.64 -19.60
N GLU A 70 9.88 11.70 -19.90
CA GLU A 70 9.50 10.31 -20.21
C GLU A 70 9.07 9.56 -18.94
N THR A 71 9.70 9.84 -17.80
CA THR A 71 9.31 9.31 -16.50
C THR A 71 7.92 9.79 -16.10
N SER A 72 7.65 11.10 -16.20
CA SER A 72 6.32 11.68 -15.95
C SER A 72 5.26 11.09 -16.87
N LYS A 73 5.60 10.87 -18.15
CA LYS A 73 4.71 10.23 -19.14
C LYS A 73 4.42 8.77 -18.80
N LEU A 74 5.42 8.00 -18.36
CA LEU A 74 5.25 6.63 -17.88
C LEU A 74 4.28 6.59 -16.70
N ILE A 75 4.51 7.43 -15.67
CA ILE A 75 3.64 7.51 -14.48
C ILE A 75 2.19 7.80 -14.90
N ARG A 76 1.96 8.80 -15.76
CA ARG A 76 0.62 9.14 -16.25
C ARG A 76 -0.04 8.01 -17.02
N ALA A 77 0.71 7.31 -17.88
CA ALA A 77 0.21 6.16 -18.62
C ALA A 77 -0.20 5.01 -17.69
N GLU A 78 0.53 4.78 -16.59
CA GLU A 78 0.14 3.79 -15.59
C GLU A 78 -1.11 4.24 -14.80
N LEU A 79 -1.20 5.51 -14.42
CA LEU A 79 -2.41 6.05 -13.77
C LEU A 79 -3.65 5.96 -14.69
N ASP A 80 -3.50 6.24 -15.99
CA ASP A 80 -4.55 6.09 -17.01
C ASP A 80 -5.04 4.63 -17.08
N LYS A 81 -4.11 3.66 -17.11
CA LYS A 81 -4.44 2.21 -17.11
C LYS A 81 -5.18 1.79 -15.84
N LEU A 82 -4.84 2.38 -14.70
CA LEU A 82 -5.49 2.12 -13.41
C LEU A 82 -6.83 2.86 -13.25
N GLY A 83 -7.17 3.77 -14.15
CA GLY A 83 -8.36 4.61 -14.04
C GLY A 83 -8.28 5.60 -12.88
N ILE A 84 -7.07 6.05 -12.52
CA ILE A 84 -6.83 7.01 -11.44
C ILE A 84 -6.75 8.43 -12.04
N PRO A 85 -7.68 9.35 -11.72
CA PRO A 85 -7.59 10.72 -12.17
C PRO A 85 -6.38 11.43 -11.56
N TYR A 86 -5.74 12.30 -12.33
CA TYR A 86 -4.57 13.05 -11.88
C TYR A 86 -4.51 14.48 -12.41
N LYS A 87 -3.73 15.31 -11.72
CA LYS A 87 -3.32 16.65 -12.15
C LYS A 87 -1.90 16.62 -12.69
N HIS A 88 -1.71 17.19 -13.88
CA HIS A 88 -0.43 17.42 -14.54
C HIS A 88 -0.55 18.61 -15.51
N PRO A 89 0.46 19.46 -15.68
CA PRO A 89 1.73 19.47 -14.96
C PRO A 89 1.62 20.14 -13.57
N VAL A 90 2.44 19.65 -12.63
CA VAL A 90 2.73 20.30 -11.35
C VAL A 90 4.24 20.42 -11.23
N ALA A 91 4.79 21.61 -11.02
CA ALA A 91 6.25 21.82 -10.99
C ALA A 91 6.98 21.22 -12.21
N VAL A 92 6.55 21.60 -13.42
CA VAL A 92 7.04 21.12 -14.72
C VAL A 92 6.63 19.67 -15.05
N THR A 93 7.18 18.68 -14.35
CA THR A 93 7.03 17.25 -14.66
C THR A 93 6.16 16.50 -13.66
N GLY A 94 5.91 17.06 -12.48
CA GLY A 94 5.17 16.42 -11.39
C GLY A 94 3.72 16.05 -11.73
N VAL A 95 3.25 15.02 -11.02
CA VAL A 95 1.94 14.39 -11.19
C VAL A 95 1.33 14.19 -9.81
N VAL A 96 0.03 14.51 -9.65
CA VAL A 96 -0.73 14.25 -8.41
C VAL A 96 -1.96 13.43 -8.74
N GLY A 97 -2.00 12.17 -8.31
CA GLY A 97 -3.15 11.26 -8.47
C GLY A 97 -4.12 11.31 -7.30
N PHE A 98 -5.39 10.97 -7.54
CA PHE A 98 -6.46 11.01 -6.55
C PHE A 98 -7.22 9.69 -6.50
N ILE A 99 -7.37 9.11 -5.30
CA ILE A 99 -8.10 7.86 -5.04
C ILE A 99 -9.04 8.08 -3.83
N GLY A 100 -10.26 7.54 -3.86
CA GLY A 100 -11.29 7.70 -2.82
C GLY A 100 -12.45 8.62 -3.26
N THR A 101 -13.27 9.12 -2.34
CA THR A 101 -14.46 9.93 -2.70
C THR A 101 -14.19 11.31 -3.29
N GLY A 102 -12.96 11.80 -3.21
CA GLY A 102 -12.63 13.19 -3.58
C GLY A 102 -13.13 14.22 -2.57
N LYS A 103 -13.45 13.82 -1.34
CA LYS A 103 -13.85 14.69 -0.23
C LYS A 103 -12.85 14.58 0.93
N PRO A 104 -12.71 15.61 1.78
CA PRO A 104 -11.82 15.54 2.94
C PRO A 104 -12.29 14.46 3.95
N PRO A 105 -11.37 13.90 4.75
CA PRO A 105 -9.94 14.22 4.87
C PRO A 105 -9.08 13.70 3.71
N PHE A 106 -7.96 14.40 3.45
CA PHE A 106 -6.97 13.99 2.45
C PHE A 106 -5.69 13.53 3.14
N VAL A 107 -5.14 12.38 2.71
CA VAL A 107 -3.82 11.88 3.08
C VAL A 107 -2.95 11.80 1.82
N ALA A 108 -1.70 12.25 1.93
CA ALA A 108 -0.75 12.23 0.83
C ALA A 108 0.37 11.20 1.07
N ILE A 109 0.68 10.43 0.03
CA ILE A 109 1.84 9.54 -0.05
C ILE A 109 2.68 10.02 -1.23
N ARG A 110 4.00 10.10 -1.07
CA ARG A 110 4.90 10.80 -2.01
C ARG A 110 6.08 9.94 -2.42
N ALA A 111 6.44 10.04 -3.69
CA ALA A 111 7.69 9.54 -4.27
C ALA A 111 8.34 10.67 -5.09
N ASP A 112 9.66 10.80 -5.00
CA ASP A 112 10.50 11.50 -5.98
C ASP A 112 10.73 10.62 -7.21
N MET A 113 11.11 11.24 -8.32
CA MET A 113 11.26 10.56 -9.62
C MET A 113 12.55 10.95 -10.37
N ASP A 114 13.32 11.93 -9.89
CA ASP A 114 14.55 12.38 -10.54
C ASP A 114 15.73 11.42 -10.30
N ALA A 115 16.68 11.43 -11.23
CA ALA A 115 17.94 10.73 -11.13
C ALA A 115 19.11 11.70 -10.85
N LEU A 116 20.31 11.14 -10.69
CA LEU A 116 21.53 11.92 -10.47
C LEU A 116 22.39 12.00 -11.74
N ALA A 117 23.13 13.10 -11.88
CA ALA A 117 24.20 13.26 -12.87
C ALA A 117 25.45 12.46 -12.45
N MET A 118 25.35 11.14 -12.53
CA MET A 118 26.40 10.20 -12.14
C MET A 118 26.44 9.01 -13.10
N GLN A 119 27.64 8.53 -13.43
CA GLN A 119 27.80 7.33 -14.24
C GLN A 119 27.50 6.09 -13.40
N GLU A 120 26.62 5.23 -13.90
CA GLU A 120 26.37 3.92 -13.30
C GLU A 120 27.57 2.99 -13.53
N GLY A 121 28.09 2.44 -12.44
CA GLY A 121 29.20 1.47 -12.43
C GLY A 121 28.79 0.02 -12.19
N VAL A 122 27.48 -0.25 -12.01
CA VAL A 122 26.98 -1.63 -11.88
C VAL A 122 26.83 -2.22 -13.28
N GLU A 123 27.41 -3.39 -13.51
CA GLU A 123 27.25 -4.14 -14.77
C GLU A 123 26.16 -5.19 -14.61
N TRP A 124 25.00 -4.96 -15.23
CA TRP A 124 23.83 -5.83 -15.17
C TRP A 124 22.86 -5.51 -16.32
N GLU A 125 21.83 -6.34 -16.49
CA GLU A 125 20.90 -6.29 -17.64
C GLU A 125 20.14 -4.96 -17.78
N HIS A 126 19.75 -4.33 -16.67
CA HIS A 126 18.93 -3.11 -16.67
C HIS A 126 19.70 -1.86 -16.23
N LYS A 127 21.01 -1.86 -16.48
CA LYS A 127 21.86 -0.68 -16.30
C LYS A 127 21.30 0.51 -17.10
N SER A 128 21.47 1.71 -16.57
CA SER A 128 21.22 2.97 -17.26
C SER A 128 21.80 2.96 -18.67
N LYS A 129 20.94 3.24 -19.65
CA LYS A 129 21.29 3.40 -21.06
C LYS A 129 21.70 4.84 -21.39
N ILE A 130 21.63 5.74 -20.40
CA ILE A 130 21.93 7.17 -20.55
C ILE A 130 23.29 7.46 -19.89
N PRO A 131 24.36 7.70 -20.66
CA PRO A 131 25.68 7.96 -20.09
C PRO A 131 25.68 9.15 -19.13
N GLY A 132 26.34 8.99 -17.99
CA GLY A 132 26.43 10.03 -16.95
C GLY A 132 25.14 10.30 -16.18
N LYS A 133 24.08 9.50 -16.33
CA LYS A 133 22.86 9.57 -15.50
C LYS A 133 22.57 8.22 -14.86
N MET A 134 22.14 8.23 -13.60
CA MET A 134 21.82 7.02 -12.82
C MET A 134 20.79 7.32 -11.73
N HIS A 135 19.83 6.40 -11.53
CA HIS A 135 19.02 6.36 -10.30
C HIS A 135 19.85 5.82 -9.11
N GLY A 136 20.78 6.64 -8.61
CA GLY A 136 21.67 6.29 -7.50
C GLY A 136 21.02 6.34 -6.11
N CYS A 137 19.84 6.96 -5.99
CA CYS A 137 19.10 7.12 -4.72
C CYS A 137 17.83 6.26 -4.62
N GLY A 138 17.54 5.42 -5.63
CA GLY A 138 16.37 4.55 -5.62
C GLY A 138 15.03 5.21 -5.94
N HIS A 139 15.02 6.42 -6.54
CA HIS A 139 13.77 7.12 -6.89
C HIS A 139 12.93 6.34 -7.92
N ASP A 140 13.56 5.54 -8.78
CA ASP A 140 12.91 4.53 -9.62
C ASP A 140 12.11 3.50 -8.81
N ALA A 141 12.67 3.04 -7.69
CA ALA A 141 11.97 2.15 -6.77
C ALA A 141 10.86 2.87 -5.99
N HIS A 142 11.07 4.12 -5.58
CA HIS A 142 10.03 4.91 -4.90
C HIS A 142 8.78 5.07 -5.77
N VAL A 143 8.95 5.42 -7.05
CA VAL A 143 7.84 5.53 -8.01
C VAL A 143 7.17 4.18 -8.22
N ALA A 144 7.93 3.10 -8.43
CA ALA A 144 7.36 1.77 -8.61
C ALA A 144 6.53 1.31 -7.40
N MET A 145 7.03 1.54 -6.18
CA MET A 145 6.29 1.24 -4.94
C MET A 145 5.03 2.08 -4.80
N LEU A 146 5.09 3.37 -5.14
CA LEU A 146 3.92 4.25 -5.04
C LEU A 146 2.85 3.89 -6.07
N LEU A 147 3.23 3.52 -7.30
CA LEU A 147 2.31 2.98 -8.30
C LEU A 147 1.70 1.63 -7.85
N GLY A 148 2.50 0.77 -7.20
CA GLY A 148 2.03 -0.44 -6.52
C GLY A 148 0.94 -0.14 -5.49
N ALA A 149 1.23 0.78 -4.57
CA ALA A 149 0.27 1.23 -3.56
C ALA A 149 -0.98 1.83 -4.20
N ALA A 150 -0.83 2.64 -5.26
CA ALA A 150 -1.94 3.23 -5.99
C ALA A 150 -2.84 2.17 -6.64
N LYS A 151 -2.27 1.15 -7.30
CA LYS A 151 -3.03 0.02 -7.86
C LYS A 151 -3.87 -0.68 -6.78
N MET A 152 -3.26 -0.97 -5.64
CA MET A 152 -3.95 -1.63 -4.53
C MET A 152 -5.03 -0.75 -3.90
N LEU A 153 -4.74 0.52 -3.60
CA LEU A 153 -5.72 1.45 -3.05
C LEU A 153 -6.90 1.67 -4.01
N GLN A 154 -6.65 1.65 -5.31
CA GLN A 154 -7.69 1.77 -6.32
C GLN A 154 -8.64 0.55 -6.35
N GLU A 155 -8.13 -0.66 -6.06
CA GLU A 155 -8.96 -1.87 -5.88
C GLU A 155 -9.93 -1.72 -4.69
N TYR A 156 -9.49 -1.05 -3.61
CA TYR A 156 -10.28 -0.80 -2.41
C TYR A 156 -10.93 0.59 -2.37
N ARG A 157 -10.99 1.32 -3.50
CA ARG A 157 -11.39 2.74 -3.50
C ARG A 157 -12.80 3.00 -2.94
N ASP A 158 -13.69 2.02 -2.98
CA ASP A 158 -15.07 2.14 -2.47
C ASP A 158 -15.14 1.92 -0.94
N ASP A 159 -14.10 1.31 -0.37
CA ASP A 159 -13.88 1.17 1.09
C ASP A 159 -13.09 2.36 1.66
N LEU A 160 -12.47 3.15 0.77
CA LEU A 160 -11.84 4.43 1.10
C LEU A 160 -12.92 5.51 1.10
N GLN A 161 -13.18 6.07 2.29
CA GLN A 161 -14.16 7.12 2.61
C GLN A 161 -14.81 7.85 1.45
#